data_AF-A0AA41BY29-F1
#
_entry.id   AF-A0AA41BY29-F1
#
_cell.length_a   1.000
_cell.length_b   1.000
_cell.length_c   1.000
_cell.angle_alpha   90.00
_cell.angle_beta   90.00
_cell.angle_gamma   90.00
#
_symmetry.space_group_name_H-M   'P 1'
#
loop_
_entity.id
_entity.type
_entity.pdbx_description
1 polymer ?
#
loop_
_entity_poly.entity_id
_entity_poly.type
_entity_poly.pdbx_seq_one_letter_code
_entity_poly.pdbx_strand_id
1 'polypeptide(L)'
;MINLSRRRMVFGTASVLAVGIGSQLLGSSVFATPAHAAPPLASAIAMPENFMQLSRKLTAVNNLEPHLGQALYSWLHHDELDVQLDALATLLDAHGGVVGEPLHQLLAQQPATLGLLYQQLVNGWYLGVVGQPGSQVCIGFENIVSYALVKDSVLPPSYAVGEPNFWVHKPDSEVITHG
;
A
#
# COMPACT_ATOMS: atom_id res chain seq x y z
N MET A 1 -35.60 39.33 12.51
CA MET A 1 -35.09 37.98 12.20
C MET A 1 -34.79 37.93 10.70
N ILE A 2 -33.52 38.00 10.31
CA ILE A 2 -33.11 38.19 8.91
C ILE A 2 -32.73 36.82 8.34
N ASN A 3 -33.48 36.36 7.34
CA ASN A 3 -33.27 35.09 6.67
C ASN A 3 -32.28 35.30 5.51
N LEU A 4 -31.02 34.89 5.69
CA LEU A 4 -29.97 35.03 4.67
C LEU A 4 -29.98 33.81 3.74
N SER A 5 -30.46 34.03 2.50
CA SER A 5 -30.48 33.03 1.44
C SER A 5 -29.08 32.73 0.90
N ARG A 6 -28.68 31.45 0.95
CA ARG A 6 -27.38 30.90 0.54
C ARG A 6 -27.00 31.14 -0.94
N ARG A 7 -27.88 31.71 -1.76
CA ARG A 7 -27.70 31.89 -3.21
C ARG A 7 -27.01 33.19 -3.65
N ARG A 8 -26.66 34.10 -2.74
CA ARG A 8 -26.11 35.43 -3.09
C ARG A 8 -24.60 35.61 -2.83
N MET A 9 -23.86 34.55 -2.56
CA MET A 9 -22.43 34.64 -2.21
C MET A 9 -21.47 34.19 -3.33
N VAL A 10 -21.84 34.35 -4.61
CA VAL A 10 -20.93 34.05 -5.76
C VAL A 10 -20.89 35.20 -6.79
N PHE A 11 -21.29 36.42 -6.42
CA PHE A 11 -21.11 37.59 -7.29
C PHE A 11 -20.17 38.61 -6.68
N GLY A 12 -18.90 38.51 -7.05
CA GLY A 12 -17.81 39.41 -6.68
C GLY A 12 -16.52 38.61 -6.64
N THR A 13 -15.77 38.50 -7.73
CA THR A 13 -14.86 39.55 -8.19
C THR A 13 -14.76 39.57 -9.72
N ALA A 14 -15.29 40.63 -10.34
CA ALA A 14 -14.94 41.03 -11.70
C ALA A 14 -14.26 42.40 -11.60
N SER A 15 -12.93 42.42 -11.78
CA SER A 15 -12.16 43.66 -11.95
C SER A 15 -11.28 43.49 -13.18
N VAL A 16 -11.71 44.13 -14.26
CA VAL A 16 -11.09 44.18 -15.58
C VAL A 16 -9.99 45.24 -15.60
N LEU A 17 -8.79 44.82 -16.03
CA LEU A 17 -7.81 45.49 -16.90
C LEU A 17 -7.54 47.00 -16.69
N ALA A 18 -6.37 47.30 -16.10
CA ALA A 18 -5.62 48.51 -16.43
C ALA A 18 -4.45 48.11 -17.35
N VAL A 19 -4.58 48.48 -18.62
CA VAL A 19 -3.58 48.33 -19.68
C VAL A 19 -2.43 49.32 -19.42
N GLY A 20 -1.26 48.79 -19.07
CA GLY A 20 0.01 49.51 -19.13
C GLY A 20 0.81 49.01 -20.34
N ILE A 21 0.87 49.80 -21.40
CA ILE A 21 1.69 49.52 -22.58
C ILE A 21 3.12 49.87 -22.22
N GLY A 22 3.94 48.83 -21.98
CA GLY A 22 5.37 48.93 -21.73
C GLY A 22 6.08 47.78 -22.43
N SER A 23 6.57 48.07 -23.63
CA SER A 23 7.39 47.18 -24.45
C SER A 23 8.56 46.58 -23.66
N GLN A 24 8.81 45.27 -23.83
CA GLN A 24 10.05 44.70 -24.39
C GLN A 24 10.26 43.24 -23.95
N LEU A 25 10.28 42.35 -24.95
CA LEU A 25 11.19 41.20 -25.10
C LEU A 25 11.51 40.41 -23.83
N LEU A 26 10.85 39.24 -23.65
CA LEU A 26 11.44 37.95 -23.24
C LEU A 26 10.34 36.99 -22.72
N GLY A 27 10.26 35.80 -23.32
CA GLY A 27 9.84 34.58 -22.62
C GLY A 27 8.34 34.37 -22.44
N SER A 28 7.70 33.79 -23.45
CA SER A 28 6.45 33.04 -23.31
C SER A 28 6.60 31.89 -22.30
N SER A 29 6.06 32.03 -21.08
CA SER A 29 5.71 30.89 -20.22
C SER A 29 4.85 31.33 -19.02
N VAL A 30 3.57 31.63 -19.25
CA VAL A 30 2.57 31.90 -18.19
C VAL A 30 1.72 30.66 -17.87
N PHE A 31 2.09 29.48 -18.38
CA PHE A 31 1.51 28.19 -17.96
C PHE A 31 2.57 27.32 -17.29
N ALA A 32 3.09 27.78 -16.16
CA ALA A 32 3.74 26.87 -15.22
C ALA A 32 2.63 26.11 -14.49
N THR A 33 2.18 24.99 -15.07
CA THR A 33 1.51 23.95 -14.29
C THR A 33 2.44 23.62 -13.12
N PRO A 34 1.97 23.61 -11.85
CA PRO A 34 2.77 23.02 -10.79
C PRO A 34 2.94 21.55 -11.15
N ALA A 35 4.12 21.19 -11.67
CA ALA A 35 4.55 19.82 -11.68
C ALA A 35 4.52 19.40 -10.22
N HIS A 36 3.55 18.56 -9.85
CA HIS A 36 3.68 17.78 -8.63
C HIS A 36 5.00 17.04 -8.81
N ALA A 37 6.02 17.48 -8.06
CA ALA A 37 7.23 16.71 -7.92
C ALA A 37 6.76 15.36 -7.40
N ALA A 38 6.78 14.34 -8.27
CA ALA A 38 6.78 12.98 -7.79
C ALA A 38 7.89 12.94 -6.74
N PRO A 39 7.64 12.40 -5.53
CA PRO A 39 8.70 12.23 -4.56
C PRO A 39 9.87 11.57 -5.29
N PRO A 40 11.12 12.03 -5.08
CA PRO A 40 12.26 11.40 -5.73
C PRO A 40 12.12 9.91 -5.47
N LEU A 41 11.98 9.13 -6.55
CA LEU A 41 12.08 7.69 -6.46
C LEU A 41 13.47 7.45 -5.89
N ALA A 42 13.54 7.19 -4.58
CA ALA A 42 14.73 6.67 -3.95
C ALA A 42 15.22 5.57 -4.88
N SER A 43 16.50 5.61 -5.26
CA SER A 43 17.14 4.68 -6.19
C SER A 43 16.53 3.30 -5.96
N ALA A 44 15.66 2.86 -6.87
CA ALA A 44 14.81 1.73 -6.55
C ALA A 44 15.72 0.52 -6.38
N ILE A 45 15.87 0.05 -5.15
CA ILE A 45 16.68 -1.11 -4.84
C ILE A 45 16.03 -2.25 -5.62
N ALA A 46 16.74 -2.83 -6.58
CA ALA A 46 16.16 -3.85 -7.43
C ALA A 46 15.69 -5.02 -6.57
N MET A 47 14.39 -5.27 -6.57
CA MET A 47 13.81 -6.39 -5.83
C MET A 47 14.13 -7.69 -6.57
N PRO A 48 14.78 -8.66 -5.91
CA PRO A 48 15.09 -9.94 -6.52
C PRO A 48 13.83 -10.80 -6.65
N GLU A 49 13.80 -11.68 -7.65
CA GLU A 49 12.60 -12.49 -7.95
C GLU A 49 12.27 -13.50 -6.84
N ASN A 50 13.29 -14.00 -6.13
CA ASN A 50 13.14 -14.91 -4.99
C ASN A 50 12.28 -14.30 -3.86
N PHE A 51 12.35 -12.98 -3.65
CA PHE A 51 11.54 -12.30 -2.64
C PHE A 51 10.04 -12.45 -2.92
N MET A 52 9.63 -12.26 -4.18
CA MET A 52 8.22 -12.43 -4.57
C MET A 52 7.80 -13.90 -4.52
N GLN A 53 8.70 -14.84 -4.83
CA GLN A 53 8.43 -16.27 -4.69
C GLN A 53 8.20 -16.66 -3.23
N LEU A 54 9.07 -16.22 -2.32
CA LEU A 54 8.92 -16.42 -0.88
C LEU A 54 7.63 -15.78 -0.35
N SER A 55 7.34 -14.55 -0.78
CA SER A 55 6.14 -13.82 -0.36
C SER A 55 4.86 -14.54 -0.77
N ARG A 56 4.80 -15.12 -1.98
CA ARG A 56 3.65 -15.93 -2.42
C ARG A 56 3.49 -17.19 -1.56
N LYS A 57 4.59 -17.86 -1.20
CA LYS A 57 4.55 -19.02 -0.30
C LYS A 57 4.05 -18.65 1.10
N LEU A 58 4.50 -17.53 1.64
CA LEU A 58 4.14 -17.07 2.98
C LEU A 58 2.67 -16.61 3.06
N THR A 59 2.16 -15.97 2.00
CA THR A 59 0.79 -15.44 1.97
C THR A 59 -0.24 -16.42 1.40
N ALA A 60 0.21 -17.47 0.71
CA ALA A 60 -0.62 -18.36 -0.12
C ALA A 60 -1.45 -17.63 -1.21
N VAL A 61 -1.02 -16.42 -1.60
CA VAL A 61 -1.67 -15.62 -2.66
C VAL A 61 -0.84 -15.70 -3.93
N ASN A 62 -1.47 -16.10 -5.05
CA ASN A 62 -0.79 -16.23 -6.34
C ASN A 62 -0.41 -14.88 -6.94
N ASN A 63 -1.32 -13.90 -6.89
CA ASN A 63 -1.17 -12.60 -7.50
C ASN A 63 -0.95 -11.53 -6.42
N LEU A 64 0.30 -11.38 -5.99
CA LEU A 64 0.70 -10.32 -5.08
C LEU A 64 0.95 -9.02 -5.85
N GLU A 65 0.60 -7.89 -5.21
CA GLU A 65 0.76 -6.58 -5.80
C GLU A 65 2.26 -6.19 -5.88
N PRO A 66 2.82 -5.93 -7.08
CA PRO A 66 4.25 -5.70 -7.24
C PRO A 66 4.79 -4.44 -6.56
N HIS A 67 4.02 -3.34 -6.51
CA HIS A 67 4.48 -2.09 -5.92
C HIS A 67 4.59 -2.19 -4.39
N LEU A 68 3.67 -2.89 -3.73
CA LEU A 68 3.72 -3.22 -2.32
C LEU A 68 4.93 -4.12 -2.03
N GLY A 69 5.18 -5.12 -2.88
CA GLY A 69 6.38 -5.95 -2.81
C GLY A 69 7.65 -5.10 -2.88
N GLN A 70 7.74 -4.21 -3.87
CA GLN A 70 8.88 -3.31 -4.05
C GLN A 70 9.05 -2.35 -2.85
N ALA A 71 7.97 -1.79 -2.33
CA ALA A 71 8.00 -0.89 -1.16
C ALA A 71 8.47 -1.62 0.10
N LEU A 72 7.94 -2.84 0.34
CA LEU A 72 8.33 -3.69 1.46
C LEU A 72 9.80 -4.10 1.37
N TYR A 73 10.25 -4.55 0.19
CA TYR A 73 11.64 -4.93 -0.02
C TYR A 73 12.59 -3.74 0.18
N SER A 74 12.24 -2.58 -0.39
CA SER A 74 13.04 -1.35 -0.24
C SER A 74 13.15 -0.91 1.23
N TRP A 75 12.10 -1.12 2.02
CA TRP A 75 12.12 -0.80 3.45
C TRP A 75 12.94 -1.81 4.27
N LEU A 76 12.86 -3.09 3.93
CA LEU A 76 13.62 -4.16 4.60
C LEU A 76 15.11 -4.17 4.24
N HIS A 77 15.50 -3.48 3.18
CA HIS A 77 16.82 -3.61 2.59
C HIS A 77 17.95 -3.25 3.56
N HIS A 78 18.85 -4.21 3.72
CA HIS A 78 20.12 -4.09 4.43
C HIS A 78 21.05 -5.19 3.90
N ASP A 79 22.34 -5.11 4.22
CA ASP A 79 23.38 -5.98 3.62
C ASP A 79 23.15 -7.49 3.82
N GLU A 80 22.48 -7.89 4.90
CA GLU A 80 22.23 -9.30 5.25
C GLU A 80 20.84 -9.80 4.82
N LEU A 81 20.02 -8.96 4.19
CA LEU A 81 18.62 -9.29 3.89
C LEU A 81 18.50 -10.57 3.05
N ASP A 82 19.29 -10.69 1.98
CA ASP A 82 19.21 -11.82 1.06
C ASP A 82 19.54 -13.15 1.77
N VAL A 83 20.54 -13.15 2.66
CA VAL A 83 20.91 -14.31 3.47
C VAL A 83 19.77 -14.69 4.43
N GLN A 84 19.13 -13.70 5.05
CA GLN A 84 18.00 -13.94 5.94
C GLN A 84 16.75 -14.44 5.18
N LEU A 85 16.50 -13.93 3.97
CA LEU A 85 15.40 -14.40 3.11
C LEU A 85 15.61 -15.86 2.69
N ASP A 86 16.82 -16.23 2.30
CA ASP A 86 17.15 -17.62 1.92
C ASP A 86 17.07 -18.56 3.13
N ALA A 87 17.53 -18.13 4.30
CA ALA A 87 17.40 -18.89 5.55
C ALA A 87 15.92 -19.11 5.93
N LEU A 88 15.09 -18.06 5.82
CA LEU A 88 13.66 -18.16 6.06
C LEU A 88 12.98 -19.09 5.04
N ALA A 89 13.33 -18.97 3.75
CA ALA A 89 12.80 -19.83 2.70
C ALA A 89 13.12 -21.32 2.97
N THR A 90 14.38 -21.61 3.32
CA THR A 90 14.85 -22.96 3.64
C THR A 90 14.13 -23.54 4.86
N LEU A 91 13.94 -22.72 5.89
CA LEU A 91 13.23 -23.11 7.11
C LEU A 91 11.77 -23.47 6.81
N LEU A 92 11.08 -22.66 6.01
CA LEU A 92 9.69 -22.91 5.61
C LEU A 92 9.57 -24.16 4.74
N ASP A 93 10.54 -24.41 3.84
CA ASP A 93 10.56 -25.61 3.01
C ASP A 93 10.79 -26.89 3.83
N ALA A 94 11.69 -26.83 4.81
CA ALA A 94 11.94 -27.95 5.71
C ALA A 94 10.73 -28.31 6.60
N HIS A 95 9.82 -27.35 6.82
CA HIS A 95 8.67 -27.48 7.73
C HIS A 95 7.34 -27.15 7.06
N GLY A 96 7.18 -27.53 5.78
CA GLY A 96 6.06 -27.18 4.88
C GLY A 96 4.64 -27.65 5.24
N GLY A 97 4.34 -27.84 6.53
CA GLY A 97 3.00 -28.06 7.10
C GLY A 97 2.83 -27.49 8.52
N VAL A 98 3.85 -26.83 9.05
CA VAL A 98 3.84 -26.21 10.38
C VAL A 98 3.28 -24.80 10.25
N VAL A 99 2.13 -24.54 10.87
CA VAL A 99 1.42 -23.25 10.81
C VAL A 99 1.00 -22.81 12.21
N GLY A 100 0.73 -21.51 12.37
CA GLY A 100 0.25 -20.96 13.65
C GLY A 100 1.27 -21.08 14.77
N GLU A 101 0.82 -21.46 15.97
CA GLU A 101 1.64 -21.52 17.18
C GLU A 101 2.92 -22.38 17.04
N PRO A 102 2.86 -23.61 16.47
CA PRO A 102 4.06 -24.39 16.17
C PRO A 102 5.11 -23.66 15.31
N LEU A 103 4.68 -22.85 14.34
CA LEU A 103 5.60 -22.07 13.51
C LEU A 103 6.27 -20.97 14.35
N HIS A 104 5.51 -20.30 15.21
CA HIS A 104 6.06 -19.29 16.12
C HIS A 104 7.08 -19.89 17.08
N GLN A 105 6.83 -21.08 17.62
CA GLN A 105 7.78 -21.80 18.47
C GLN A 105 9.05 -22.20 17.71
N LEU A 106 8.91 -22.60 16.45
CA LEU A 106 10.04 -22.93 15.60
C LEU A 106 10.89 -21.69 15.28
N LEU A 107 10.25 -20.56 14.94
CA LEU A 107 10.93 -19.29 14.74
C LEU A 107 11.64 -18.78 16.00
N ALA A 108 11.09 -19.06 17.19
CA ALA A 108 11.70 -18.70 18.46
C ALA A 108 13.01 -19.48 18.76
N GLN A 109 13.23 -20.62 18.10
CA GLN A 109 14.48 -21.39 18.19
C GLN A 109 15.57 -20.87 17.25
N GLN A 110 15.22 -19.97 16.32
CA GLN A 110 16.13 -19.37 15.34
C GLN A 110 16.70 -18.05 15.85
N PRO A 111 17.69 -17.46 15.15
CA PRO A 111 18.15 -16.11 15.46
C PRO A 111 16.98 -15.11 15.49
N ALA A 112 16.98 -14.22 16.48
CA ALA A 112 15.90 -13.24 16.67
C ALA A 112 15.65 -12.36 15.44
N THR A 113 16.68 -12.12 14.62
CA THR A 113 16.59 -11.38 13.36
C THR A 113 15.64 -12.04 12.37
N LEU A 114 15.62 -13.37 12.30
CA LEU A 114 14.75 -14.13 11.39
C LEU A 114 13.28 -14.04 11.83
N GLY A 115 13.02 -14.13 13.14
CA GLY A 115 11.68 -13.90 13.69
C GLY A 115 11.16 -12.49 13.45
N LEU A 116 12.03 -11.48 13.59
CA LEU A 116 11.69 -10.08 13.27
C LEU A 116 11.42 -9.89 11.78
N LEU A 117 12.25 -10.47 10.90
CA LEU A 117 12.03 -10.42 9.45
C LEU A 117 10.69 -11.04 9.07
N TYR A 118 10.37 -12.23 9.61
CA TYR A 118 9.09 -12.89 9.39
C TYR A 118 7.92 -11.99 9.82
N GLN A 119 8.00 -11.38 11.00
CA GLN A 119 6.96 -10.48 11.50
C GLN A 119 6.79 -9.25 10.59
N GLN A 120 7.89 -8.63 10.14
CA GLN A 120 7.82 -7.48 9.24
C GLN A 120 7.25 -7.85 7.86
N LEU A 121 7.59 -9.02 7.32
CA LEU A 121 7.02 -9.54 6.08
C LEU A 121 5.50 -9.75 6.20
N VAL A 122 5.05 -10.44 7.25
CA VAL A 122 3.62 -10.68 7.50
C VAL A 122 2.87 -9.36 7.65
N ASN A 123 3.39 -8.44 8.48
CA ASN A 123 2.78 -7.13 8.68
C ASN A 123 2.72 -6.31 7.39
N GLY A 124 3.82 -6.26 6.62
CA GLY A 124 3.89 -5.54 5.36
C GLY A 124 2.86 -6.04 4.35
N TRP A 125 2.70 -7.36 4.21
CA TRP A 125 1.76 -7.95 3.27
C TRP A 125 0.30 -7.84 3.71
N TYR A 126 0.00 -8.18 4.97
CA TYR A 126 -1.38 -8.24 5.44
C TYR A 126 -1.92 -6.90 5.91
N LEU A 127 -1.10 -6.06 6.52
CA LEU A 127 -1.53 -4.80 7.11
C LEU A 127 -1.04 -3.58 6.32
N GLY A 128 -0.06 -3.75 5.42
CA GLY A 128 0.54 -2.64 4.69
C GLY A 128 1.38 -1.73 5.59
N VAL A 129 1.78 -2.19 6.77
CA VAL A 129 2.58 -1.42 7.73
C VAL A 129 3.85 -2.16 8.10
N VAL A 130 4.92 -1.40 8.31
CA VAL A 130 6.24 -1.87 8.70
C VAL A 130 6.78 -1.03 9.86
N GLY A 131 7.77 -1.54 10.59
CA GLY A 131 8.37 -0.90 11.75
C GLY A 131 7.87 -1.44 13.09
N GLN A 132 8.31 -0.82 14.17
CA GLN A 132 7.95 -1.19 15.54
C GLN A 132 6.76 -0.35 16.04
N PRO A 133 6.03 -0.81 17.07
CA PRO A 133 5.01 0.00 17.72
C PRO A 133 5.52 1.40 18.12
N GLY A 134 4.84 2.43 17.62
CA GLY A 134 5.24 3.84 17.82
C GLY A 134 6.11 4.45 16.72
N SER A 135 6.68 3.63 15.82
CA SER A 135 7.46 4.07 14.64
C SER A 135 7.00 3.40 13.34
N GLN A 136 5.72 3.02 13.29
CA GLN A 136 5.12 2.32 12.15
C GLN A 136 5.03 3.24 10.93
N VAL A 137 5.32 2.70 9.76
CA VAL A 137 5.19 3.38 8.47
C VAL A 137 4.22 2.59 7.61
N CYS A 138 3.23 3.29 7.03
CA CYS A 138 2.33 2.73 6.04
C CYS A 138 3.03 2.70 4.67
N ILE A 139 3.23 1.50 4.13
CA ILE A 139 3.83 1.27 2.80
C ILE A 139 2.78 0.91 1.74
N GLY A 140 1.58 0.54 2.16
CA GLY A 140 0.44 0.28 1.28
C GLY A 140 -0.87 0.20 2.07
N PHE A 141 -1.99 0.39 1.39
CA PHE A 141 -3.30 0.37 2.04
C PHE A 141 -4.34 -0.42 1.24
N GLU A 142 -4.62 0.01 0.00
CA GLU A 142 -5.70 -0.57 -0.81
C GLU A 142 -5.46 -2.02 -1.21
N ASN A 143 -4.23 -2.32 -1.64
CA ASN A 143 -3.86 -3.60 -2.26
C ASN A 143 -3.14 -4.56 -1.30
N ILE A 144 -3.44 -4.47 -0.01
CA ILE A 144 -2.91 -5.39 1.00
C ILE A 144 -3.65 -6.73 0.95
N VAL A 145 -2.96 -7.79 1.38
CA VAL A 145 -3.49 -9.17 1.33
C VAL A 145 -4.80 -9.31 2.11
N SER A 146 -4.92 -8.67 3.28
CA SER A 146 -6.14 -8.76 4.09
C SER A 146 -7.38 -8.29 3.34
N TYR A 147 -7.31 -7.17 2.61
CA TYR A 147 -8.45 -6.69 1.84
C TYR A 147 -8.72 -7.54 0.62
N ALA A 148 -7.68 -8.06 -0.05
CA ALA A 148 -7.87 -8.98 -1.17
C ALA A 148 -8.65 -10.25 -0.76
N LEU A 149 -8.45 -10.76 0.46
CA LEU A 149 -9.12 -11.95 1.00
C LEU A 149 -10.61 -11.73 1.32
N VAL A 150 -11.03 -10.49 1.60
CA VAL A 150 -12.41 -10.17 2.00
C VAL A 150 -13.13 -9.24 1.04
N LYS A 151 -12.54 -8.97 -0.14
CA LYS A 151 -13.01 -7.96 -1.10
C LYS A 151 -14.46 -8.16 -1.55
N ASP A 152 -14.96 -9.39 -1.52
CA ASP A 152 -16.32 -9.74 -1.95
C ASP A 152 -17.37 -9.43 -0.87
N SER A 153 -16.93 -9.10 0.35
CA SER A 153 -17.81 -8.81 1.50
C SER A 153 -17.55 -7.45 2.13
N VAL A 154 -16.31 -6.98 2.10
CA VAL A 154 -15.85 -5.78 2.81
C VAL A 154 -14.98 -4.94 1.89
N LEU A 155 -15.29 -3.66 1.82
CA LEU A 155 -14.49 -2.66 1.11
C LEU A 155 -13.44 -2.05 2.04
N PRO A 156 -12.27 -1.67 1.51
CA PRO A 156 -11.31 -0.87 2.26
C PRO A 156 -11.98 0.42 2.80
N PRO A 157 -11.73 0.79 4.06
CA PRO A 157 -12.23 2.04 4.61
C PRO A 157 -11.83 3.24 3.74
N SER A 158 -12.72 4.23 3.64
CA SER A 158 -12.59 5.40 2.75
C SER A 158 -12.81 5.15 1.25
N TYR A 159 -13.08 3.90 0.84
CA TYR A 159 -13.44 3.57 -0.54
C TYR A 159 -14.92 3.18 -0.62
N ALA A 160 -15.68 3.95 -1.40
CA ALA A 160 -17.08 3.65 -1.71
C ALA A 160 -17.16 3.07 -3.13
N VAL A 161 -16.81 1.78 -3.26
CA VAL A 161 -16.87 1.05 -4.53
C VAL A 161 -18.03 0.05 -4.48
N GLY A 162 -19.11 0.32 -5.23
CA GLY A 162 -20.29 -0.55 -5.28
C GLY A 162 -21.59 0.20 -5.03
N GLU A 163 -22.69 -0.54 -4.98
CA GLU A 163 -24.01 0.04 -4.75
C GLU A 163 -24.19 0.44 -3.28
N PRO A 164 -24.75 1.63 -2.99
CA PRO A 164 -25.13 1.99 -1.64
C PRO A 164 -26.00 0.91 -0.99
N ASN A 165 -25.80 0.66 0.31
CA ASN A 165 -26.50 -0.38 1.08
C ASN A 165 -26.17 -1.84 0.72
N PHE A 166 -25.11 -2.14 -0.04
CA PHE A 166 -24.75 -3.54 -0.37
C PHE A 166 -24.66 -4.46 0.87
N TRP A 167 -24.29 -3.92 2.04
CA TRP A 167 -24.15 -4.64 3.31
C TRP A 167 -25.46 -5.20 3.90
N VAL A 168 -26.64 -4.85 3.36
CA VAL A 168 -27.91 -5.47 3.79
C VAL A 168 -28.06 -6.91 3.28
N HIS A 169 -27.32 -7.25 2.23
CA HIS A 169 -27.26 -8.60 1.71
C HIS A 169 -26.24 -9.40 2.52
N LYS A 170 -26.62 -10.60 2.95
CA LYS A 170 -25.67 -11.53 3.56
C LYS A 170 -24.57 -11.81 2.53
N PRO A 171 -23.28 -11.66 2.90
CA PRO A 171 -22.21 -12.05 2.00
C PRO A 171 -22.38 -13.53 1.63
N ASP A 172 -22.30 -13.82 0.33
CA ASP A 172 -22.55 -15.15 -0.20
C ASP A 172 -21.72 -16.18 0.56
N SER A 173 -22.39 -17.10 1.26
CA SER A 173 -21.74 -18.31 1.76
C SER A 173 -21.45 -19.17 0.54
N GLU A 174 -20.28 -18.95 -0.07
CA GLU A 174 -19.76 -19.70 -1.21
C GLU A 174 -20.72 -19.71 -2.43
N VAL A 175 -20.69 -18.64 -3.24
CA VAL A 175 -21.13 -18.74 -4.63
C VAL A 175 -19.92 -19.17 -5.46
N ILE A 176 -19.76 -20.50 -5.59
CA ILE A 176 -19.06 -21.06 -6.75
C ILE A 176 -19.94 -20.75 -7.95
N THR A 177 -19.57 -19.73 -8.72
CA THR A 177 -19.94 -19.69 -10.14
C THR A 177 -18.69 -19.40 -10.96
N HIS A 178 -18.00 -20.49 -11.32
CA HIS A 178 -17.23 -20.53 -12.55
C HIS A 178 -18.19 -20.37 -13.73
N GLY A 179 -17.89 -19.42 -14.59
CA GLY A 179 -18.43 -19.25 -15.94
C GLY A 179 -17.34 -18.69 -16.83
#